data_AF-A0A7K3HDN2-F1
#
_entry.id   AF-A0A7K3HDN2-F1
#
_cell.length_a   1.000
_cell.length_b   1.000
_cell.length_c   1.000
_cell.angle_alpha   90.00
_cell.angle_beta   90.00
_cell.angle_gamma   90.00
#
_symmetry.space_group_name_H-M   'P 1'
#
loop_
_entity.id
_entity.type
_entity.pdbx_description
1 polymer ?
#
loop_
_entity_poly.entity_id
_entity_poly.type
_entity_poly.pdbx_seq_one_letter_code
_entity_poly.pdbx_strand_id
1 'polypeptide(L)'
;MPSDHMAPTHRRGDLIVAERTDGSGVRAGDVVLFEEKRWFPGGQLTMQRVIATGGDRVSCCEGDTVSVNGEPLDEPYVLGDDPVGVPDRTYDVKVPEGRLFVLGDYRANSADSRFHLSERSGTVAAGTVRGRVLDDGPSALLWPAGVAVLGALMTSAGLVLGMTSWIVRRRARMVPPPR
;
A
#
# COMPACT_ATOMS: atom_id res chain seq x y z
N MET A 1 8.04 7.09 9.71
CA MET A 1 7.04 8.12 9.34
C MET A 1 7.03 9.24 10.39
N PRO A 2 7.16 10.53 10.03
CA PRO A 2 7.33 11.61 11.03
C PRO A 2 6.03 12.22 11.57
N SER A 3 4.87 12.00 10.93
CA SER A 3 3.57 12.57 11.35
C SER A 3 2.41 11.63 11.02
N ASP A 4 1.19 11.99 11.46
CA ASP A 4 0.01 11.11 11.45
C ASP A 4 -0.95 11.33 10.25
N HIS A 5 -0.57 12.12 9.24
CA HIS A 5 -1.43 12.43 8.09
C HIS A 5 -1.85 11.21 7.25
N MET A 6 -1.16 10.08 7.42
CA MET A 6 -1.47 8.79 6.79
C MET A 6 -2.06 7.76 7.76
N ALA A 7 -2.43 8.14 8.99
CA ALA A 7 -3.13 7.24 9.90
C ALA A 7 -4.54 6.94 9.35
N PRO A 8 -5.09 5.72 9.56
CA PRO A 8 -4.54 4.61 10.31
C PRO A 8 -3.53 3.75 9.54
N THR A 9 -3.46 3.87 8.20
CA THR A 9 -2.64 3.04 7.31
C THR A 9 -1.16 3.05 7.71
N HIS A 10 -0.61 4.26 7.95
CA HIS A 10 0.74 4.46 8.46
C HIS A 10 0.73 5.47 9.59
N ARG A 11 1.24 5.05 10.74
CA ARG A 11 1.30 5.85 11.97
C ARG A 11 2.66 6.50 12.12
N ARG A 12 2.71 7.58 12.89
CA ARG A 12 3.99 8.16 13.33
C ARG A 12 4.85 7.09 14.00
N GLY A 13 6.11 7.03 13.58
CA GLY A 13 7.09 6.05 14.05
C GLY A 13 7.24 4.82 13.15
N ASP A 14 6.30 4.55 12.23
CA ASP A 14 6.38 3.37 11.37
C ASP A 14 7.63 3.35 10.50
N LEU A 15 8.25 2.17 10.38
CA LEU A 15 9.25 1.89 9.35
C LEU A 15 8.52 1.59 8.05
N ILE A 16 8.82 2.36 7.02
CA ILE A 16 8.16 2.28 5.72
C ILE A 16 9.13 1.67 4.72
N VAL A 17 8.68 0.61 4.04
CA VAL A 17 9.38 0.03 2.89
C VAL A 17 8.73 0.61 1.64
N ALA A 18 9.55 1.17 0.76
CA ALA A 18 9.09 1.72 -0.51
C ALA A 18 10.02 1.27 -1.63
N GLU A 19 9.45 0.92 -2.77
CA GLU A 19 10.22 0.75 -3.99
C GLU A 19 10.52 2.12 -4.62
N ARG A 20 11.71 2.25 -5.20
CA ARG A 20 12.07 3.46 -5.94
C ARG A 20 11.38 3.45 -7.30
N THR A 21 10.71 4.55 -7.64
CA THR A 21 10.06 4.76 -8.93
C THR A 21 10.22 6.21 -9.38
N ASP A 22 10.17 6.44 -10.69
CA ASP A 22 10.14 7.76 -11.32
C ASP A 22 8.70 8.29 -11.54
N GLY A 23 7.71 7.57 -11.01
CA GLY A 23 6.29 7.87 -11.20
C GLY A 23 5.64 7.05 -12.32
N SER A 24 6.43 6.33 -13.13
CA SER A 24 5.87 5.37 -14.08
C SER A 24 5.15 4.24 -13.35
N GLY A 25 3.96 3.88 -13.84
CA GLY A 25 3.16 2.81 -13.28
C GLY A 25 2.49 3.10 -11.93
N VAL A 26 2.54 4.34 -11.44
CA VAL A 26 1.72 4.80 -10.31
C VAL A 26 0.25 4.79 -10.71
N ARG A 27 -0.61 4.28 -9.83
CA ARG A 27 -2.06 4.11 -10.05
C ARG A 27 -2.86 4.71 -8.90
N ALA A 28 -4.16 4.92 -9.15
CA ALA A 28 -5.10 5.19 -8.06
C ALA A 28 -5.03 4.06 -7.01
N GLY A 29 -5.07 4.45 -5.74
CA GLY A 29 -4.88 3.57 -4.58
C GLY A 29 -3.45 3.52 -4.05
N ASP A 30 -2.43 3.76 -4.88
CA ASP A 30 -1.03 3.70 -4.44
C ASP A 30 -0.73 4.75 -3.36
N VAL A 31 0.05 4.38 -2.34
CA VAL A 31 0.66 5.34 -1.41
C VAL A 31 2.04 5.70 -1.93
N VAL A 32 2.29 7.00 -2.13
CA VAL A 32 3.51 7.48 -2.79
C VAL A 32 4.27 8.48 -1.94
N LEU A 33 5.59 8.45 -2.06
CA LEU A 33 6.52 9.45 -1.55
C LEU A 33 6.91 10.39 -2.70
N PHE A 34 6.65 11.68 -2.56
CA PHE A 34 6.95 12.68 -3.60
C PHE A 34 7.53 13.97 -3.01
N GLU A 35 8.20 14.74 -3.87
CA GLU A 35 8.76 16.05 -3.54
C GLU A 35 8.05 17.16 -4.35
N GLU A 36 7.24 17.99 -3.71
CA GLU A 36 6.59 19.15 -4.35
C GLU A 36 6.99 20.44 -3.64
N LYS A 37 7.97 21.14 -4.20
CA LYS A 37 8.54 22.35 -3.59
C LYS A 37 7.56 23.52 -3.49
N ARG A 38 6.51 23.53 -4.32
CA ARG A 38 5.47 24.58 -4.23
C ARG A 38 4.63 24.42 -2.97
N TRP A 39 4.32 23.18 -2.61
CA TRP A 39 3.56 22.86 -1.40
C TRP A 39 4.45 22.92 -0.16
N PHE A 40 5.67 22.39 -0.30
CA PHE A 40 6.63 22.23 0.77
C PHE A 40 7.99 22.82 0.36
N PRO A 41 8.21 24.13 0.60
CA PRO A 41 9.43 24.83 0.18
C PRO A 41 10.74 24.21 0.71
N GLY A 42 10.67 23.46 1.81
CA GLY A 42 11.81 22.71 2.37
C GLY A 42 12.25 21.50 1.54
N GLY A 43 11.50 21.09 0.52
CA GLY A 43 11.84 19.95 -0.33
C GLY A 43 11.76 18.60 0.38
N GLN A 44 11.04 18.51 1.50
CA GLN A 44 10.86 17.24 2.19
C GLN A 44 10.01 16.26 1.35
N LEU A 45 10.33 14.97 1.46
CA LEU A 45 9.46 13.92 0.95
C LEU A 45 8.17 13.87 1.76
N THR A 46 7.04 13.91 1.06
CA THR A 46 5.71 13.81 1.64
C THR A 46 5.05 12.53 1.16
N MET A 47 4.25 11.92 2.03
CA MET A 47 3.52 10.70 1.72
C MET A 47 2.05 11.03 1.57
N GLN A 48 1.41 10.58 0.50
CA GLN A 48 -0.03 10.69 0.32
C GLN A 48 -0.53 9.49 -0.48
N ARG A 49 -1.82 9.22 -0.42
CA ARG A 49 -2.48 8.25 -1.30
C ARG A 49 -2.89 8.91 -2.60
N VAL A 50 -2.63 8.25 -3.72
CA VAL A 50 -3.11 8.66 -5.04
C VAL A 50 -4.58 8.32 -5.14
N ILE A 51 -5.42 9.35 -5.26
CA ILE A 51 -6.86 9.18 -5.43
C ILE A 51 -7.22 9.08 -6.91
N ALA A 52 -6.51 9.84 -7.75
CA ALA A 52 -6.77 9.85 -9.18
C ALA A 52 -5.53 10.23 -9.99
N THR A 53 -5.52 9.77 -11.24
CA THR A 53 -4.41 9.93 -12.19
C THR A 53 -4.81 10.78 -13.39
N GLY A 54 -3.87 11.05 -14.29
CA GLY A 54 -4.11 11.82 -15.50
C GLY A 54 -5.36 11.34 -16.26
N GLY A 55 -6.23 12.28 -16.60
CA GLY A 55 -7.48 11.99 -17.30
C GLY A 55 -8.68 11.73 -16.38
N ASP A 56 -8.50 11.48 -15.09
CA ASP A 56 -9.61 11.29 -14.14
C ASP A 56 -10.23 12.63 -13.69
N ARG A 57 -11.48 12.58 -13.21
CA ARG A 57 -12.16 13.72 -12.57
C ARG A 57 -12.49 13.37 -11.12
N VAL A 58 -11.96 14.14 -10.16
CA VAL A 58 -12.25 13.96 -8.73
C VAL A 58 -13.17 15.06 -8.25
N SER A 59 -14.23 14.70 -7.53
CA SER A 59 -15.16 15.65 -6.95
C SER A 59 -15.48 15.34 -5.49
N CYS A 60 -15.78 16.37 -4.73
CA CYS A 60 -16.19 16.29 -3.33
C CYS A 60 -17.04 17.52 -2.97
N CYS A 61 -18.03 17.43 -2.08
CA CYS A 61 -18.58 16.21 -1.48
C CYS A 61 -20.10 16.33 -1.49
N GLU A 62 -20.73 15.85 -2.55
CA GLU A 62 -22.17 15.63 -2.55
C GLU A 62 -22.47 14.48 -1.57
N GLY A 63 -23.12 14.80 -0.45
CA GLY A 63 -23.41 13.82 0.61
C GLY A 63 -22.16 13.23 1.26
N ASP A 64 -21.18 14.07 1.59
CA ASP A 64 -19.94 13.68 2.28
C ASP A 64 -19.15 12.57 1.58
N THR A 65 -19.24 12.48 0.25
CA THR A 65 -18.58 11.43 -0.54
C THR A 65 -17.56 12.03 -1.50
N VAL A 66 -16.36 11.45 -1.54
CA VAL A 66 -15.39 11.69 -2.61
C VAL A 66 -15.74 10.77 -3.78
N SER A 67 -15.82 11.33 -4.98
CA SER A 67 -16.12 10.56 -6.20
C SER A 67 -15.00 10.71 -7.23
N VAL A 68 -14.72 9.64 -7.95
CA VAL A 68 -13.81 9.62 -9.10
C VAL A 68 -14.60 9.23 -10.34
N ASN A 69 -14.56 10.07 -11.37
CA ASN A 69 -15.33 9.92 -12.61
C ASN A 69 -16.84 9.76 -12.40
N GLY A 70 -17.38 10.35 -11.32
CA GLY A 70 -18.79 10.27 -10.95
C GLY A 70 -19.16 9.05 -10.10
N GLU A 71 -18.23 8.12 -9.87
CA GLU A 71 -18.45 6.97 -9.00
C GLU A 71 -17.96 7.28 -7.58
N PRO A 72 -18.77 7.02 -6.53
CA PRO A 72 -18.34 7.07 -5.14
C PRO A 72 -17.09 6.22 -4.91
N LEU A 73 -16.08 6.80 -4.27
CA LEU A 73 -14.87 6.08 -3.91
C LEU A 73 -15.10 5.29 -2.62
N ASP A 74 -14.76 4.01 -2.62
CA ASP A 74 -14.70 3.20 -1.40
C ASP A 74 -13.38 3.47 -0.66
N GLU A 75 -13.48 3.97 0.56
CA GLU A 75 -12.34 4.52 1.31
C GLU A 75 -12.15 3.87 2.70
N PRO A 76 -12.01 2.53 2.81
CA PRO A 76 -11.88 1.83 4.10
C PRO A 76 -10.58 2.17 4.86
N TYR A 77 -9.67 2.89 4.20
CA TYR A 77 -8.41 3.36 4.75
C TYR A 77 -8.53 4.75 5.41
N VAL A 78 -9.67 5.43 5.29
CA VAL A 78 -9.84 6.78 5.86
C VAL A 78 -10.09 6.69 7.36
N LEU A 79 -9.38 7.52 8.14
CA LEU A 79 -9.54 7.52 9.59
C LEU A 79 -10.94 7.99 10.01
N GLY A 80 -11.66 7.13 10.73
CA GLY A 80 -12.94 7.47 11.34
C GLY A 80 -14.10 7.58 10.37
N ASP A 81 -13.97 6.99 9.17
CA ASP A 81 -14.98 7.06 8.10
C ASP A 81 -15.39 8.51 7.75
N ASP A 82 -14.42 9.43 7.83
CA ASP A 82 -14.56 10.86 7.53
C ASP A 82 -13.82 11.22 6.23
N PRO A 83 -14.40 10.90 5.05
CA PRO A 83 -13.79 11.17 3.75
C PRO A 83 -13.64 12.66 3.45
N VAL A 84 -14.44 13.51 4.12
CA VAL A 84 -14.42 14.97 3.96
C VAL A 84 -13.26 15.57 4.76
N GLY A 85 -13.16 15.25 6.06
CA GLY A 85 -12.14 15.74 7.00
C GLY A 85 -12.13 17.25 7.28
N VAL A 86 -12.61 18.07 6.35
CA VAL A 86 -12.62 19.53 6.40
C VAL A 86 -13.98 20.01 5.94
N PRO A 87 -14.85 20.48 6.85
CA PRO A 87 -16.19 20.93 6.51
C PRO A 87 -16.18 22.00 5.41
N ASP A 88 -17.24 22.01 4.60
CA ASP A 88 -17.50 23.00 3.54
C ASP A 88 -16.43 23.10 2.43
N ARG A 89 -15.51 22.14 2.34
CA ARG A 89 -14.49 22.11 1.29
C ARG A 89 -14.97 21.32 0.08
N THR A 90 -15.55 22.02 -0.89
CA THR A 90 -15.93 21.45 -2.19
C THR A 90 -14.83 21.59 -3.22
N TYR A 91 -14.68 20.59 -4.09
CA TYR A 91 -13.77 20.65 -5.23
C TYR A 91 -14.26 19.77 -6.38
N ASP A 92 -13.87 20.15 -7.60
CA ASP A 92 -14.13 19.40 -8.82
C ASP A 92 -12.92 19.61 -9.74
N VAL A 93 -12.09 18.57 -9.85
CA VAL A 93 -10.77 18.64 -10.47
C VAL A 93 -10.67 17.59 -11.57
N LYS A 94 -10.50 18.05 -12.81
CA LYS A 94 -10.00 17.20 -13.90
C LYS A 94 -8.48 17.12 -13.79
N VAL A 95 -7.96 15.94 -13.49
CA VAL A 95 -6.52 15.71 -13.31
C VAL A 95 -5.83 15.77 -14.68
N PRO A 96 -4.87 16.69 -14.89
CA PRO A 96 -4.14 16.76 -16.16
C PRO A 96 -3.26 15.52 -16.36
N GLU A 97 -2.98 15.19 -17.63
CA GLU A 97 -2.04 14.13 -17.97
C GLU A 97 -0.69 14.27 -17.29
N GLY A 98 -0.13 13.16 -16.82
CA GLY A 98 1.13 13.12 -16.07
C GLY A 98 1.08 13.77 -14.68
N ARG A 99 -0.13 13.99 -14.14
CA ARG A 99 -0.33 14.52 -12.78
C ARG A 99 -1.20 13.59 -11.95
N LEU A 100 -1.16 13.81 -10.64
CA LEU A 100 -1.84 13.02 -9.62
C LEU A 100 -2.65 13.94 -8.72
N PHE A 101 -3.84 13.51 -8.32
CA PHE A 101 -4.57 14.08 -7.19
C PHE A 101 -4.38 13.15 -5.99
N VAL A 102 -3.91 13.70 -4.88
CA VAL A 102 -3.45 12.93 -3.73
C VAL A 102 -4.11 13.42 -2.45
N LEU A 103 -4.51 12.50 -1.57
CA LEU A 103 -5.11 12.80 -0.27
C LEU A 103 -4.39 12.04 0.84
N GLY A 104 -4.43 12.60 2.05
CA GLY A 104 -4.03 11.84 3.24
C GLY A 104 -5.15 10.93 3.73
N ASP A 105 -4.78 9.81 4.32
CA ASP A 105 -5.72 8.87 4.92
C ASP A 105 -6.34 9.46 6.21
N TYR A 106 -5.61 10.31 6.92
CA TYR A 106 -6.19 11.15 7.97
C TYR A 106 -6.62 12.50 7.37
N ARG A 107 -7.82 12.52 6.80
CA ARG A 107 -8.37 13.66 6.04
C ARG A 107 -8.33 14.99 6.79
N ALA A 108 -8.66 15.00 8.07
CA ALA A 108 -8.66 16.23 8.88
C ALA A 108 -7.25 16.75 9.22
N ASN A 109 -6.20 15.95 9.01
CA ASN A 109 -4.82 16.26 9.43
C ASN A 109 -3.81 16.12 8.28
N SER A 110 -4.23 16.34 7.03
CA SER A 110 -3.37 16.23 5.86
C SER A 110 -3.36 17.51 5.04
N ALA A 111 -2.17 18.07 4.82
CA ALA A 111 -1.92 19.14 3.85
C ALA A 111 -1.73 18.51 2.46
N ASP A 112 -2.85 18.20 1.80
CA ASP A 112 -2.90 17.45 0.55
C ASP A 112 -3.48 18.29 -0.61
N SER A 113 -3.85 17.65 -1.72
CA SER A 113 -4.37 18.31 -2.92
C SER A 113 -5.46 19.34 -2.64
N ARG A 114 -6.31 19.08 -1.65
CA ARG A 114 -7.46 19.93 -1.31
C ARG A 114 -7.03 21.30 -0.80
N PHE A 115 -5.84 21.41 -0.21
CA PHE A 115 -5.29 22.66 0.32
C PHE A 115 -4.51 23.46 -0.73
N HIS A 116 -4.16 22.84 -1.86
CA HIS A 116 -3.36 23.45 -2.92
C HIS A 116 -4.15 23.66 -4.21
N LEU A 117 -5.49 23.76 -4.16
CA LEU A 117 -6.34 23.89 -5.35
C LEU A 117 -6.03 25.12 -6.22
N SER A 118 -5.53 26.20 -5.64
CA SER A 118 -5.05 27.39 -6.38
C SER A 118 -3.75 27.14 -7.16
N GLU A 119 -3.02 26.08 -6.82
CA GLU A 119 -1.74 25.70 -7.42
C GLU A 119 -1.92 24.46 -8.29
N ARG A 120 -2.03 24.66 -9.60
CA ARG A 120 -2.19 23.56 -10.57
C ARG A 120 -3.38 22.64 -10.20
N SER A 121 -4.48 23.23 -9.74
CA SER A 121 -5.68 22.50 -9.33
C SER A 121 -5.44 21.49 -8.21
N GLY A 122 -4.44 21.74 -7.35
CA GLY A 122 -4.10 20.83 -6.25
C GLY A 122 -3.42 19.54 -6.70
N THR A 123 -2.98 19.45 -7.95
CA THR A 123 -2.35 18.22 -8.45
C THR A 123 -0.83 18.28 -8.33
N VAL A 124 -0.18 17.13 -8.15
CA VAL A 124 1.29 16.98 -8.18
C VAL A 124 1.73 16.32 -9.48
N ALA A 125 2.95 16.60 -9.95
CA ALA A 125 3.45 15.93 -11.16
C ALA A 125 3.86 14.47 -10.82
N ALA A 126 3.47 13.50 -11.64
CA ALA A 126 3.87 12.10 -11.41
C ALA A 126 5.41 11.94 -11.36
N GLY A 127 6.13 12.71 -12.18
CA GLY A 127 7.60 12.73 -12.18
C GLY A 127 8.28 13.25 -10.91
N THR A 128 7.53 13.80 -9.93
CA THR A 128 8.08 14.15 -8.61
C THR A 128 8.02 13.01 -7.60
N VAL A 129 7.37 11.91 -7.95
CA VAL A 129 7.39 10.69 -7.14
C VAL A 129 8.82 10.14 -7.07
N ARG A 130 9.19 9.67 -5.88
CA ARG A 130 10.50 9.09 -5.57
C ARG A 130 10.40 7.67 -5.03
N GLY A 131 9.23 7.29 -4.53
CA GLY A 131 8.94 5.91 -4.19
C GLY A 131 7.46 5.62 -4.07
N ARG A 132 7.11 4.35 -4.23
CA ARG A 132 5.80 3.79 -3.94
C ARG A 132 5.92 2.90 -2.72
N VAL A 133 5.07 3.12 -1.72
CA VAL A 133 5.06 2.35 -0.49
C VAL A 133 4.52 0.95 -0.77
N LEU A 134 5.15 -0.05 -0.17
CA LEU A 134 4.70 -1.43 -0.22
C LEU A 134 3.87 -1.70 1.04
N ASP A 135 2.58 -1.96 0.86
CA ASP A 135 1.63 -2.17 1.98
C ASP A 135 1.87 -3.48 2.75
N ASP A 136 2.59 -4.43 2.13
CA ASP A 136 3.11 -5.58 2.84
C ASP A 136 4.27 -5.12 3.73
N GLY A 137 4.01 -4.95 5.02
CA GLY A 137 5.05 -4.68 6.01
C GLY A 137 6.11 -5.80 6.09
N PRO A 138 6.74 -6.05 7.25
CA PRO A 138 7.76 -7.11 7.37
C PRO A 138 7.24 -8.52 7.01
N SER A 139 5.93 -8.72 6.86
CA SER A 139 5.31 -9.95 6.34
C SER A 139 5.85 -10.37 4.96
N ALA A 140 6.10 -9.43 4.04
CA ALA A 140 6.70 -9.73 2.75
C ALA A 140 8.13 -10.29 2.88
N LEU A 141 8.85 -9.91 3.94
CA LEU A 141 10.18 -10.45 4.25
C LEU A 141 10.12 -11.79 4.99
N LEU A 142 9.06 -12.03 5.76
CA LEU A 142 8.92 -13.23 6.60
C LEU A 142 8.30 -14.42 5.87
N TRP A 143 7.47 -14.21 4.84
CA TRP A 143 6.85 -15.32 4.11
C TRP A 143 7.86 -16.32 3.51
N PRO A 144 8.99 -15.92 2.86
CA PRO A 144 9.92 -16.89 2.30
C PRO A 144 10.66 -17.65 3.40
N ALA A 145 10.93 -17.02 4.54
CA ALA A 145 11.50 -17.68 5.72
C ALA A 145 10.54 -18.72 6.31
N GLY A 146 9.25 -18.40 6.41
CA GLY A 146 8.21 -19.33 6.84
C GLY A 146 8.09 -20.56 5.94
N VAL A 147 8.12 -20.37 4.61
CA VAL A 147 8.10 -21.48 3.64
C VAL A 147 9.36 -22.34 3.76
N ALA A 148 10.53 -21.75 3.96
CA ALA A 148 11.78 -22.49 4.14
C ALA A 148 11.75 -23.38 5.40
N VAL A 149 11.28 -22.86 6.53
CA VAL A 149 11.14 -23.63 7.78
C VAL A 149 10.13 -24.77 7.62
N LEU A 150 8.97 -24.50 7.00
CA LEU A 150 7.96 -25.53 6.75
C LEU A 150 8.51 -26.64 5.83
N GLY A 151 9.27 -26.27 4.80
CA GLY A 151 9.94 -27.22 3.90
C GLY A 151 10.96 -28.11 4.63
N ALA A 152 11.77 -27.53 5.53
CA ALA A 152 12.72 -28.28 6.35
C ALA A 152 12.02 -29.28 7.31
N LEU A 153 10.87 -28.90 7.88
CA LEU A 153 10.06 -29.78 8.73
C LEU A 153 9.41 -30.92 7.93
N MET A 154 8.87 -30.63 6.74
CA MET A 154 8.26 -31.65 5.88
C MET A 154 9.28 -32.67 5.37
N THR A 155 10.46 -32.21 4.95
CA THR A 155 11.55 -33.08 4.47
C THR A 155 12.10 -33.99 5.56
N SER A 156 12.32 -33.47 6.76
CA SER A 156 12.76 -34.28 7.91
C SER A 156 11.73 -35.34 8.30
N ALA A 157 10.45 -34.99 8.37
CA ALA A 157 9.37 -35.96 8.61
C ALA A 157 9.30 -37.04 7.52
N GLY A 158 9.46 -36.65 6.24
CA GLY A 158 9.51 -37.57 5.11
C GLY A 158 10.67 -38.56 5.19
N LEU A 159 11.86 -38.11 5.59
CA LEU A 159 13.03 -38.97 5.79
C LEU A 159 12.81 -39.98 6.93
N VAL A 160 12.23 -39.56 8.06
CA VAL A 160 11.92 -40.44 9.20
C VAL A 160 10.91 -41.53 8.80
N LEU A 161 9.82 -41.13 8.14
CA LEU A 161 8.81 -42.07 7.65
C LEU A 161 9.37 -43.01 6.57
N GLY A 162 10.20 -42.50 5.67
CA GLY A 162 10.89 -43.31 4.66
C GLY A 162 11.83 -44.35 5.28
N MET A 163 12.62 -43.95 6.28
CA MET A 163 13.60 -44.81 6.94
C MET A 163 12.92 -45.89 7.79
N THR A 164 11.84 -45.56 8.51
CA THR A 164 11.06 -46.56 9.26
C THR A 164 10.38 -47.57 8.33
N SER A 165 9.76 -47.11 7.24
CA SER A 165 9.18 -47.99 6.21
C SER A 165 10.23 -48.92 5.58
N TRP A 166 11.42 -48.41 5.28
CA TRP A 166 12.54 -49.21 4.77
C TRP A 166 12.97 -50.28 5.77
N ILE A 167 13.13 -49.94 7.06
CA ILE A 167 13.50 -50.90 8.12
C ILE A 167 12.46 -52.01 8.25
N VAL A 168 11.17 -51.65 8.30
CA VAL A 168 10.07 -52.62 8.42
C VAL A 168 10.03 -53.56 7.20
N ARG A 169 10.13 -53.01 5.98
CA ARG A 169 10.21 -53.83 4.75
C ARG A 169 11.42 -54.75 4.75
N ARG A 170 12.58 -54.28 5.20
CA ARG A 170 13.81 -55.08 5.25
C ARG A 170 13.69 -56.23 6.24
N ARG A 171 13.06 -56.00 7.40
CA ARG A 171 12.76 -57.04 8.39
C ARG A 171 11.75 -58.07 7.87
N ALA A 172 10.67 -57.63 7.23
CA ALA A 172 9.67 -58.53 6.66
C ALA A 172 10.24 -59.48 5.60
N ARG A 173 11.22 -59.02 4.80
CA ARG A 173 11.92 -59.87 3.80
C ARG A 173 12.84 -60.92 4.40
N MET A 174 13.26 -60.77 5.66
CA MET A 174 14.17 -61.71 6.34
C MET A 174 13.43 -62.82 7.10
N VAL A 175 12.09 -62.77 7.21
CA VAL A 175 11.30 -63.82 7.86
C VAL A 175 10.92 -64.88 6.81
N PRO A 176 11.36 -66.15 6.94
CA PRO A 176 10.98 -67.22 6.03
C PRO A 176 9.49 -67.59 6.20
N PRO A 177 8.81 -68.10 5.14
CA PRO A 177 7.42 -68.51 5.26
C PRO A 177 7.26 -69.66 6.26
N PRO A 178 6.13 -69.71 7.00
CA PRO A 178 5.82 -70.85 7.87
C PRO A 178 5.70 -72.13 7.03
N ARG A 179 6.20 -73.24 7.60
CA ARG A 179 6.17 -74.58 6.98
C ARG A 179 4.81 -75.23 7.09
#